data_AF-A0A3B6KTP3-F1
#
_entry.id   AF-A0A3B6KTP3-F1
#
_cell.length_a   1.000
_cell.length_b   1.000
_cell.length_c   1.000
_cell.angle_alpha   90.00
_cell.angle_beta   90.00
_cell.angle_gamma   90.00
#
_symmetry.space_group_name_H-M   'P 1'
#
loop_
_entity.id
_entity.type
_entity.pdbx_description
1 polymer ?
#
loop_
_entity_poly.entity_id
_entity_poly.type
_entity_poly.pdbx_seq_one_letter_code
_entity_poly.pdbx_strand_id
1 'polypeptide(L)'
;MSCGDPRFTGADGNNFYFHGKKDQDFCVVSDADLHINAHFIGKRNPSMSQDFTWIQALGIRFANHHLYLGAMKTSQWNRLELAFDGAPIDISTDIGAQWQSTSVPALTVTRTSMTNGMRVELKGVFDIMTKVVPITEKDSRIHNYDVTEDDNLAHLDIGFKFYGLTDNVHGILGQTYRSDYVNKLNVSANMPVMGGVASYVSSDIFATDCKVARFGHNGGISMVTTRAN
;
A
#
# COMPACT_ATOMS: atom_id res chain seq x y z
N MET A 1 23.11 -7.74 -4.22
CA MET A 1 21.64 -7.89 -4.32
C MET A 1 21.03 -6.54 -4.00
N SER A 2 20.42 -5.91 -5.00
CA SER A 2 19.83 -4.58 -4.91
C SER A 2 18.44 -4.72 -4.29
N CYS A 3 18.31 -4.71 -2.97
CA CYS A 3 17.02 -4.47 -2.34
C CYS A 3 16.78 -2.96 -2.39
N GLY A 4 15.56 -2.51 -2.65
CA GLY A 4 15.26 -1.08 -2.73
C GLY A 4 14.16 -0.73 -3.71
N ASP A 5 13.50 -1.72 -4.33
CA ASP A 5 12.18 -1.56 -4.92
C ASP A 5 11.15 -2.28 -4.05
N PRO A 6 9.88 -1.86 -4.02
CA PRO A 6 8.85 -2.55 -3.26
C PRO A 6 8.69 -4.00 -3.74
N ARG A 7 8.87 -4.92 -2.79
CA ARG A 7 8.58 -6.33 -2.95
C ARG A 7 7.15 -6.62 -2.56
N PHE A 8 6.44 -7.30 -3.43
CA PHE A 8 5.09 -7.81 -3.23
C PHE A 8 5.11 -9.33 -3.11
N THR A 9 4.16 -9.87 -2.35
CA THR A 9 3.83 -11.29 -2.35
C THR A 9 2.43 -11.42 -2.94
N GLY A 10 2.32 -12.08 -4.11
CA GLY A 10 1.03 -12.32 -4.75
C GLY A 10 0.17 -13.32 -4.00
N ALA A 11 -1.12 -13.42 -4.38
CA ALA A 11 -2.02 -14.43 -3.81
C ALA A 11 -1.58 -15.87 -4.13
N ASP A 12 -0.77 -16.05 -5.18
CA ASP A 12 -0.12 -17.30 -5.56
C ASP A 12 1.12 -17.64 -4.68
N GLY A 13 1.44 -16.79 -3.68
CA GLY A 13 2.57 -16.95 -2.78
C GLY A 13 3.92 -16.55 -3.38
N ASN A 14 3.96 -16.16 -4.66
CA ASN A 14 5.20 -15.79 -5.32
C ASN A 14 5.57 -14.34 -5.02
N ASN A 15 6.87 -14.10 -4.84
CA ASN A 15 7.40 -12.76 -4.64
C ASN A 15 7.70 -12.11 -5.99
N PHE A 16 7.46 -10.81 -6.08
CA PHE A 16 7.88 -10.01 -7.22
C PHE A 16 8.16 -8.57 -6.81
N TYR A 17 8.89 -7.85 -7.65
CA TYR A 17 9.25 -6.46 -7.45
C TYR A 17 8.49 -5.59 -8.43
N PHE A 18 8.14 -4.39 -8.02
CA PHE A 18 7.62 -3.37 -8.91
C PHE A 18 8.41 -2.09 -8.70
N HIS A 19 9.17 -1.68 -9.70
CA HIS A 19 10.08 -0.55 -9.59
C HIS A 19 9.36 0.79 -9.38
N GLY A 20 8.21 0.98 -10.03
CA GLY A 20 7.54 2.28 -10.04
C GLY A 20 8.46 3.42 -10.46
N LYS A 21 8.17 4.62 -9.94
CA LYS A 21 9.01 5.81 -10.04
C LYS A 21 8.86 6.63 -8.77
N LYS A 22 9.92 7.37 -8.44
CA LYS A 22 9.90 8.36 -7.36
C LYS A 22 8.80 9.41 -7.60
N ASP A 23 8.14 9.81 -6.51
CA ASP A 23 7.13 10.86 -6.40
C ASP A 23 5.94 10.62 -7.34
N GLN A 24 5.51 9.36 -7.43
CA GLN A 24 4.37 8.94 -8.26
C GLN A 24 3.45 7.97 -7.52
N ASP A 25 2.16 8.04 -7.86
CA ASP A 25 1.13 7.13 -7.34
C ASP A 25 0.86 5.99 -8.32
N PHE A 26 0.73 4.78 -7.77
CA PHE A 26 0.45 3.58 -8.54
C PHE A 26 -0.70 2.78 -7.96
N CYS A 27 -1.56 2.28 -8.84
CA CYS A 27 -2.67 1.40 -8.50
C CYS A 27 -2.19 -0.01 -8.15
N VAL A 28 -2.28 -0.32 -6.86
CA VAL A 28 -1.88 -1.61 -6.29
C VAL A 28 -3.02 -2.60 -6.37
N VAL A 29 -4.24 -2.18 -6.04
CA VAL A 29 -5.46 -2.97 -6.14
C VAL A 29 -6.57 -2.09 -6.70
N SER A 30 -7.32 -2.59 -7.68
CA SER A 30 -8.58 -2.00 -8.08
C SER A 30 -9.58 -3.09 -8.38
N ASP A 31 -10.68 -3.05 -7.67
CA ASP A 31 -11.88 -3.85 -7.87
C ASP A 31 -13.10 -2.92 -7.85
N ALA A 32 -14.31 -3.44 -8.03
CA ALA A 32 -15.55 -2.67 -8.07
C ALA A 32 -15.73 -1.78 -6.83
N ASP A 33 -15.49 -2.35 -5.63
CA ASP A 33 -15.79 -1.72 -4.34
C ASP A 33 -14.54 -1.34 -3.52
N LEU A 34 -13.34 -1.62 -4.04
CA LEU A 34 -12.07 -1.32 -3.37
C LEU A 34 -11.03 -0.81 -4.37
N HIS A 35 -10.43 0.34 -4.08
CA HIS A 35 -9.29 0.87 -4.82
C HIS A 35 -8.17 1.21 -3.83
N ILE A 36 -6.95 0.80 -4.13
CA ILE A 36 -5.76 1.09 -3.32
C ILE A 36 -4.66 1.58 -4.25
N ASN A 37 -4.27 2.83 -4.06
CA ASN A 37 -3.04 3.37 -4.63
C ASN A 37 -1.93 3.39 -3.57
N ALA A 38 -0.70 3.34 -4.03
CA ALA A 38 0.48 3.54 -3.22
C ALA A 38 1.31 4.71 -3.77
N HIS A 39 1.73 5.61 -2.89
CA HIS A 39 2.67 6.67 -3.21
C HIS A 39 4.10 6.17 -3.06
N PHE A 40 4.88 6.31 -4.12
CA PHE A 40 6.27 5.86 -4.16
C PHE A 40 7.19 7.05 -3.93
N ILE A 41 8.09 6.92 -2.96
CA ILE A 41 9.26 7.80 -2.80
C ILE A 41 10.48 7.13 -3.42
N GLY A 42 11.56 7.88 -3.60
CA GLY A 42 12.80 7.28 -4.06
C GLY A 42 14.05 8.14 -3.89
N LYS A 43 15.19 7.49 -4.10
CA LYS A 43 16.51 8.10 -4.11
C LYS A 43 17.29 7.60 -5.32
N ARG A 44 17.88 8.55 -6.04
CA ARG A 44 18.84 8.27 -7.11
C ARG A 44 20.23 8.22 -6.51
N ASN A 45 20.95 7.13 -6.76
CA ASN A 45 22.41 7.16 -6.73
C ASN A 45 22.91 7.67 -8.09
N PRO A 46 23.73 8.74 -8.18
CA PRO A 46 24.23 9.27 -9.45
C PRO A 46 25.00 8.25 -10.31
N SER A 47 25.55 7.21 -9.69
CA SER A 47 26.23 6.11 -10.39
C SER A 47 25.27 5.07 -10.99
N MET A 48 23.96 5.20 -10.76
CA MET A 48 22.94 4.25 -11.21
C MET A 48 21.94 4.87 -12.18
N SER A 49 21.50 4.06 -13.15
CA SER A 49 20.53 4.47 -14.18
C SER A 49 19.07 4.45 -13.70
N GLN A 50 18.80 3.89 -12.52
CA GLN A 50 17.47 3.71 -11.95
C GLN A 50 17.39 4.24 -10.51
N ASP A 51 16.22 4.76 -10.13
CA ASP A 51 15.91 5.12 -8.75
C ASP A 51 15.64 3.87 -7.91
N PHE A 52 16.08 3.89 -6.66
CA PHE A 52 15.51 3.03 -5.64
C PHE A 52 14.18 3.65 -5.20
N THR A 53 13.15 2.84 -5.02
CA THR A 53 11.83 3.29 -4.63
C THR A 53 11.26 2.54 -3.43
N TRP A 54 10.40 3.21 -2.67
CA TRP A 54 9.71 2.63 -1.53
C TRP A 54 8.29 3.15 -1.45
N ILE A 55 7.38 2.38 -0.85
CA ILE A 55 6.01 2.84 -0.61
C ILE A 55 6.00 3.71 0.64
N GLN A 56 5.69 4.99 0.52
CA GLN A 56 5.57 5.89 1.66
C GLN A 56 4.15 5.97 2.19
N ALA A 57 3.15 5.88 1.31
CA ALA A 57 1.76 6.03 1.69
C ALA A 57 0.84 5.14 0.86
N LEU A 58 -0.35 4.89 1.41
CA LEU A 58 -1.48 4.25 0.77
C LEU A 58 -2.68 5.19 0.77
N GLY A 59 -3.33 5.30 -0.38
CA GLY A 59 -4.66 5.86 -0.51
C GLY A 59 -5.65 4.75 -0.80
N ILE A 60 -6.63 4.59 0.08
CA ILE A 60 -7.61 3.51 0.03
C ILE A 60 -8.98 4.12 -0.17
N ARG A 61 -9.71 3.69 -1.19
CA ARG A 61 -11.11 4.08 -1.46
C ARG A 61 -12.02 2.87 -1.41
N PHE A 62 -13.16 3.06 -0.77
CA PHE A 62 -14.24 2.07 -0.68
C PHE A 62 -15.56 2.81 -0.49
N ALA A 63 -16.62 2.37 -1.17
CA ALA A 63 -17.87 3.11 -1.25
C ALA A 63 -17.61 4.62 -1.58
N ASN A 64 -18.10 5.53 -0.73
CA ASN A 64 -17.89 6.97 -0.87
C ASN A 64 -16.80 7.51 0.07
N HIS A 65 -16.05 6.63 0.73
CA HIS A 65 -15.06 6.98 1.74
C HIS A 65 -13.64 6.86 1.22
N HIS A 66 -12.72 7.56 1.88
CA HIS A 66 -11.29 7.40 1.64
C HIS A 66 -10.49 7.35 2.95
N LEU A 67 -9.43 6.54 2.94
CA LEU A 67 -8.52 6.35 4.06
C LEU A 67 -7.08 6.53 3.59
N TYR A 68 -6.35 7.40 4.27
CA TYR A 68 -4.93 7.64 4.09
C TYR A 68 -4.12 6.90 5.16
N LEU A 69 -3.06 6.20 4.75
CA LEU A 69 -2.04 5.65 5.64
C LEU A 69 -0.66 6.12 5.13
N GLY A 70 0.11 6.87 5.91
CA GLY A 70 1.39 7.43 5.45
C GLY A 70 2.51 7.33 6.48
N ALA A 71 3.75 7.22 6.00
CA ALA A 71 4.95 7.39 6.81
C ALA A 71 5.39 8.87 6.81
N MET A 72 5.32 9.53 7.96
CA MET A 72 5.79 10.91 8.10
C MET A 72 7.31 10.99 8.19
N LYS A 73 7.87 11.94 7.43
CA LYS A 73 9.27 12.37 7.54
C LYS A 73 9.40 13.32 8.73
N THR A 74 10.03 12.86 9.82
CA THR A 74 10.45 13.78 10.90
C THR A 74 11.89 13.51 11.30
N SER A 75 12.59 14.56 11.75
CA SER A 75 14.03 14.55 12.03
C SER A 75 14.45 13.66 13.21
N GLN A 76 13.52 13.14 13.99
CA GLN A 76 13.83 12.31 15.18
C GLN A 76 12.93 11.08 15.36
N TRP A 77 11.76 11.02 14.68
CA TRP A 77 10.81 9.91 14.86
C TRP A 77 9.96 9.66 13.60
N ASN A 78 10.11 8.51 12.96
CA ASN A 78 9.19 8.13 11.89
C ASN A 78 7.86 7.70 12.51
N ARG A 79 6.77 8.42 12.23
CA ARG A 79 5.43 8.12 12.74
C ARG A 79 4.47 7.83 11.60
N LEU A 80 3.41 7.12 11.92
CA LEU A 80 2.35 6.80 10.98
C LEU A 80 1.29 7.91 11.05
N GLU A 81 0.93 8.46 9.89
CA GLU A 81 -0.15 9.42 9.71
C GLU A 81 -1.37 8.71 9.14
N LEU A 82 -2.52 8.99 9.72
CA LEU A 82 -3.79 8.36 9.41
C LEU A 82 -4.85 9.43 9.23
N ALA A 83 -5.63 9.36 8.16
CA ALA A 83 -6.79 10.23 7.97
C ALA A 83 -7.93 9.49 7.29
N PHE A 84 -9.15 9.64 7.82
CA PHE A 84 -10.37 9.07 7.27
C PHE A 84 -11.31 10.20 6.83
N ASP A 85 -11.71 10.19 5.56
CA ASP A 85 -12.46 11.26 4.90
C ASP A 85 -11.84 12.66 5.12
N GLY A 86 -10.50 12.70 5.18
CA GLY A 86 -9.71 13.92 5.37
C GLY A 86 -9.58 14.37 6.83
N ALA A 87 -10.31 13.75 7.75
CA ALA A 87 -10.16 13.99 9.18
C ALA A 87 -9.04 13.11 9.76
N PRO A 88 -8.07 13.67 10.51
CA PRO A 88 -7.04 12.90 11.17
C PRO A 88 -7.62 11.85 12.13
N ILE A 89 -7.03 10.66 12.15
CA ILE A 89 -7.33 9.63 13.15
C ILE A 89 -6.34 9.78 14.30
N ASP A 90 -6.84 10.15 15.48
CA ASP A 90 -6.05 10.17 16.70
C ASP A 90 -6.26 8.87 17.49
N ILE A 91 -5.16 8.27 17.92
CA ILE A 91 -5.13 6.99 18.63
C ILE A 91 -4.04 7.03 19.69
N SER A 92 -4.40 6.61 20.91
CA SER A 92 -3.44 6.52 22.02
C SER A 92 -2.18 5.75 21.61
N THR A 93 -1.05 6.11 22.21
CA THR A 93 0.24 5.44 22.01
C THR A 93 0.31 4.04 22.65
N ASP A 94 -0.71 3.66 23.41
CA ASP A 94 -0.77 2.34 24.06
C ASP A 94 -0.99 1.22 23.04
N ILE A 95 -0.24 0.12 23.21
CA ILE A 95 -0.48 -1.09 22.39
C ILE A 95 -1.90 -1.60 22.68
N GLY A 96 -2.64 -1.90 21.62
CA GLY A 96 -4.03 -2.34 21.71
C GLY A 96 -5.03 -1.19 21.79
N ALA A 97 -4.59 0.07 21.87
CA ALA A 97 -5.48 1.20 21.66
C ALA A 97 -6.16 1.07 20.30
N GLN A 98 -7.44 1.43 20.25
CA GLN A 98 -8.27 1.27 19.08
C GLN A 98 -9.04 2.55 18.78
N TRP A 99 -9.09 2.89 17.49
CA TRP A 99 -10.03 3.84 16.93
C TRP A 99 -11.05 3.08 16.07
N GLN A 100 -12.31 3.48 16.14
CA GLN A 100 -13.39 2.92 15.32
C GLN A 100 -14.15 4.08 14.67
N SER A 101 -14.43 3.94 13.37
CA SER A 101 -15.19 4.97 12.66
C SER A 101 -16.64 5.02 13.14
N THR A 102 -17.16 6.21 13.37
CA THR A 102 -18.57 6.43 13.73
C THR A 102 -19.50 6.30 12.53
N SER A 103 -19.03 6.64 11.32
CA SER A 103 -19.82 6.53 10.08
C SER A 103 -19.70 5.14 9.43
N VAL A 104 -18.60 4.43 9.67
CA VAL A 104 -18.35 3.07 9.18
C VAL A 104 -17.93 2.18 10.35
N PRO A 105 -18.86 1.66 11.17
CA PRO A 105 -18.51 0.87 12.36
C PRO A 105 -17.67 -0.39 12.07
N ALA A 106 -17.66 -0.86 10.82
CA ALA A 106 -16.82 -1.97 10.36
C ALA A 106 -15.34 -1.60 10.16
N LEU A 107 -14.99 -0.30 10.14
CA LEU A 107 -13.62 0.18 10.01
C LEU A 107 -13.02 0.42 11.40
N THR A 108 -11.93 -0.28 11.69
CA THR A 108 -11.15 -0.13 12.92
C THR A 108 -9.68 0.07 12.61
N VAL A 109 -9.02 0.85 13.46
CA VAL A 109 -7.56 1.00 13.50
C VAL A 109 -7.10 0.62 14.88
N THR A 110 -6.14 -0.29 14.97
CA THR A 110 -5.60 -0.78 16.24
C THR A 110 -4.09 -0.59 16.26
N ARG A 111 -3.56 -0.01 17.33
CA ARG A 111 -2.11 0.12 17.52
C ARG A 111 -1.51 -1.24 17.89
N THR A 112 -0.50 -1.67 17.13
CA THR A 112 0.13 -2.99 17.31
C THR A 112 1.54 -2.92 17.91
N SER A 113 2.15 -1.72 17.95
CA SER A 113 3.43 -1.50 18.63
C SER A 113 3.51 -0.08 19.21
N MET A 114 4.44 0.12 20.15
CA MET A 114 4.58 1.41 20.86
C MET A 114 4.87 2.58 19.92
N THR A 115 5.60 2.34 18.83
CA THR A 115 6.11 3.41 17.98
C THR A 115 5.36 3.51 16.67
N ASN A 116 5.40 2.48 15.82
CA ASN A 116 5.23 2.68 14.38
C ASN A 116 4.30 1.67 13.67
N GLY A 117 3.63 0.78 14.41
CA GLY A 117 2.86 -0.33 13.86
C GLY A 117 1.36 -0.18 14.10
N MET A 118 0.58 -0.39 13.04
CA MET A 118 -0.89 -0.33 13.05
C MET A 118 -1.48 -1.54 12.33
N ARG A 119 -2.67 -1.94 12.77
CA ARG A 119 -3.57 -2.81 12.04
C ARG A 119 -4.79 -2.00 11.63
N VAL A 120 -5.15 -2.02 10.37
CA VAL A 120 -6.32 -1.32 9.82
C VAL A 120 -7.22 -2.39 9.20
N GLU A 121 -8.42 -2.52 9.76
CA GLU A 121 -9.37 -3.56 9.34
C GLU A 121 -10.68 -2.91 8.90
N LEU A 122 -11.10 -3.22 7.68
CA LEU A 122 -12.48 -3.02 7.23
C LEU A 122 -13.12 -4.41 7.14
N LYS A 123 -13.98 -4.73 8.12
CA LYS A 123 -14.53 -6.08 8.29
C LYS A 123 -15.13 -6.63 7.00
N GLY A 124 -14.65 -7.81 6.59
CA GLY A 124 -15.11 -8.51 5.39
C GLY A 124 -14.55 -7.97 4.06
N VAL A 125 -13.73 -6.92 4.09
CA VAL A 125 -13.10 -6.33 2.90
C VAL A 125 -11.60 -6.54 2.93
N PHE A 126 -10.92 -5.97 3.94
CA PHE A 126 -9.46 -6.12 4.10
C PHE A 126 -9.02 -6.08 5.56
N ASP A 127 -7.82 -6.59 5.78
CA ASP A 127 -7.03 -6.47 7.01
C ASP A 127 -5.59 -6.12 6.60
N ILE A 128 -5.15 -4.92 6.97
CA ILE A 128 -3.86 -4.35 6.60
C ILE A 128 -3.02 -4.21 7.86
N MET A 129 -1.89 -4.91 7.89
CA MET A 129 -0.84 -4.68 8.85
C MET A 129 0.17 -3.73 8.23
N THR A 130 0.51 -2.65 8.92
CA THR A 130 1.51 -1.71 8.43
C THR A 130 2.46 -1.26 9.54
N LYS A 131 3.72 -1.04 9.17
CA LYS A 131 4.75 -0.51 10.05
C LYS A 131 5.61 0.50 9.31
N VAL A 132 5.91 1.63 9.97
CA VAL A 132 6.90 2.58 9.44
C VAL A 132 8.32 2.09 9.72
N VAL A 133 9.14 2.02 8.66
CA VAL A 133 10.53 1.56 8.67
C VAL A 133 11.46 2.68 8.17
N PRO A 134 12.43 3.14 8.99
CA PRO A 134 13.47 4.06 8.51
C PRO A 134 14.34 3.39 7.45
N ILE A 135 14.80 4.18 6.49
CA ILE A 135 15.95 3.81 5.66
C ILE A 135 17.20 4.31 6.37
N THR A 136 18.04 3.39 6.85
CA THR A 136 19.20 3.74 7.67
C THR A 136 20.47 3.90 6.84
N GLU A 137 21.50 4.56 7.39
CA GLU A 137 22.84 4.56 6.78
C GLU A 137 23.39 3.15 6.55
N LYS A 138 23.05 2.20 7.43
CA LYS A 138 23.46 0.81 7.27
C LYS A 138 22.85 0.22 6.01
N ASP A 139 21.56 0.43 5.78
CA ASP A 139 20.89 -0.02 4.56
C ASP A 139 21.50 0.66 3.33
N SER A 140 21.76 1.97 3.43
CA SER A 140 22.44 2.77 2.41
C SER A 140 23.81 2.20 2.03
N ARG A 141 24.64 1.82 3.01
CA ARG A 141 25.97 1.22 2.76
C ARG A 141 25.88 -0.17 2.12
N ILE A 142 24.89 -0.98 2.51
CA ILE A 142 24.71 -2.34 1.97
C ILE A 142 24.19 -2.30 0.53
N HIS A 143 23.29 -1.38 0.22
CA HIS A 143 22.58 -1.33 -1.06
C HIS A 143 23.03 -0.18 -1.97
N ASN A 144 23.97 0.65 -1.52
CA ASN A 144 24.50 1.80 -2.22
C ASN A 144 23.41 2.82 -2.59
N TYR A 145 22.50 3.13 -1.66
CA TYR A 145 21.42 4.09 -1.89
C TYR A 145 21.89 5.54 -1.95
N ASP A 146 23.05 5.84 -1.35
CA ASP A 146 23.57 7.20 -1.18
C ASP A 146 22.61 8.09 -0.35
N VAL A 147 22.01 7.50 0.69
CA VAL A 147 21.20 8.17 1.72
C VAL A 147 22.11 8.74 2.81
N THR A 148 21.82 9.98 3.21
CA THR A 148 22.48 10.77 4.26
C THR A 148 21.53 11.02 5.45
N GLU A 149 22.03 11.50 6.59
CA GLU A 149 21.18 11.85 7.75
C GLU A 149 20.12 12.93 7.40
N ASP A 150 20.40 13.81 6.44
CA ASP A 150 19.47 14.87 6.02
C ASP A 150 18.25 14.33 5.24
N ASP A 151 18.40 13.16 4.60
CA ASP A 151 17.35 12.58 3.77
C ASP A 151 16.13 12.12 4.58
N ASN A 152 16.31 11.73 5.85
CA ASN A 152 15.26 11.32 6.80
C ASN A 152 14.14 10.47 6.15
N LEU A 153 14.50 9.45 5.36
CA LEU A 153 13.53 8.66 4.61
C LEU A 153 12.96 7.53 5.45
N ALA A 154 11.65 7.32 5.30
CA ALA A 154 10.93 6.20 5.88
C ALA A 154 9.87 5.69 4.92
N HIS A 155 9.62 4.39 4.98
CA HIS A 155 8.62 3.74 4.15
C HIS A 155 7.72 2.84 4.98
N LEU A 156 6.65 2.35 4.36
CA LEU A 156 5.75 1.37 4.93
C LEU A 156 6.24 -0.03 4.58
N ASP A 157 6.32 -0.88 5.61
CA ASP A 157 6.25 -2.33 5.46
C ASP A 157 4.77 -2.72 5.62
N ILE A 158 4.22 -3.46 4.65
CA ILE A 158 2.78 -3.65 4.51
C ILE A 158 2.45 -5.12 4.25
N GLY A 159 1.57 -5.67 5.07
CA GLY A 159 0.90 -6.95 4.84
C GLY A 159 -0.57 -6.71 4.50
N PHE A 160 -0.99 -7.12 3.31
CA PHE A 160 -2.39 -7.11 2.91
C PHE A 160 -3.03 -8.48 3.10
N LYS A 161 -4.26 -8.48 3.61
CA LYS A 161 -5.18 -9.61 3.50
C LYS A 161 -6.52 -9.09 2.99
N PHE A 162 -7.02 -9.68 1.91
CA PHE A 162 -8.30 -9.32 1.31
C PHE A 162 -9.30 -10.45 1.47
N TYR A 163 -10.58 -10.10 1.61
CA TYR A 163 -11.66 -11.06 1.85
C TYR A 163 -12.75 -11.06 0.79
N GLY A 164 -12.93 -9.96 0.06
CA GLY A 164 -14.07 -9.74 -0.84
C GLY A 164 -13.71 -9.34 -2.27
N LEU A 165 -12.50 -9.67 -2.74
CA LEU A 165 -12.10 -9.37 -4.12
C LEU A 165 -12.86 -10.27 -5.11
N THR A 166 -13.32 -9.67 -6.21
CA THR A 166 -13.95 -10.34 -7.35
C THR A 166 -12.91 -10.82 -8.35
N ASP A 167 -13.28 -11.73 -9.25
CA ASP A 167 -12.42 -12.16 -10.36
C ASP A 167 -12.12 -11.05 -11.39
N ASN A 168 -12.75 -9.87 -11.28
CA ASN A 168 -12.44 -8.71 -12.11
C ASN A 168 -11.35 -7.81 -11.50
N VAL A 169 -10.84 -8.13 -10.30
CA VAL A 169 -9.80 -7.34 -9.62
C VAL A 169 -8.54 -7.19 -10.50
N HIS A 170 -7.95 -6.00 -10.48
CA HIS A 170 -6.71 -5.70 -11.17
C HIS A 170 -5.79 -4.84 -10.28
N GLY A 171 -4.65 -4.43 -10.82
CA GLY A 171 -3.63 -3.63 -10.14
C GLY A 171 -2.32 -4.40 -10.08
N ILE A 172 -1.27 -3.78 -9.56
CA ILE A 172 0.05 -4.41 -9.40
C ILE A 172 -0.10 -5.73 -8.62
N LEU A 173 -0.71 -5.65 -7.43
CA LEU A 173 -0.98 -6.80 -6.57
C LEU A 173 -2.32 -7.44 -6.88
N GLY A 174 -3.35 -6.63 -7.14
CA GLY A 174 -4.73 -7.11 -7.27
C GLY A 174 -4.90 -8.17 -8.34
N GLN A 175 -4.24 -8.04 -9.51
CA GLN A 175 -4.36 -9.03 -10.59
C GLN A 175 -3.96 -10.46 -10.16
N THR A 176 -3.11 -10.59 -9.14
CA THR A 176 -2.66 -11.90 -8.63
C THR A 176 -3.75 -12.66 -7.88
N TYR A 177 -4.83 -11.98 -7.47
CA TYR A 177 -5.96 -12.55 -6.74
C TYR A 177 -7.04 -13.14 -7.67
N ARG A 178 -6.93 -12.98 -8.98
CA ARG A 178 -7.88 -13.54 -9.94
C ARG A 178 -7.70 -15.06 -10.05
N SER A 179 -8.81 -15.79 -10.15
CA SER A 179 -8.79 -17.24 -10.36
C SER A 179 -8.08 -17.69 -11.65
N ASP A 180 -8.08 -16.83 -12.68
CA ASP A 180 -7.43 -17.07 -13.97
C ASP A 180 -6.04 -16.44 -14.08
N TYR A 181 -5.48 -15.93 -12.98
CA TYR A 181 -4.14 -15.35 -12.98
C TYR A 181 -3.10 -16.41 -13.32
N VAL A 182 -2.38 -16.19 -14.42
CA VAL A 182 -1.21 -16.98 -14.80
C VAL A 182 0.02 -16.13 -14.56
N ASN A 183 0.86 -16.57 -13.63
CA ASN A 183 2.12 -15.91 -13.34
C ASN A 183 3.07 -16.05 -14.55
N LYS A 184 3.32 -14.93 -15.25
CA LYS A 184 4.24 -14.85 -16.39
C LYS A 184 5.63 -14.36 -15.99
N LEU A 185 5.86 -14.11 -14.71
CA LEU A 185 7.15 -13.66 -14.21
C LEU A 185 8.14 -14.83 -14.26
N ASN A 186 9.40 -14.51 -14.49
CA ASN A 186 10.46 -15.49 -14.36
C ASN A 186 10.73 -15.75 -12.86
N VAL A 187 9.92 -16.60 -12.24
CA VAL A 187 10.01 -16.95 -10.81
C VAL A 187 11.32 -17.64 -10.43
N SER A 188 12.11 -18.10 -11.41
CA SER A 188 13.47 -18.63 -11.18
C SER A 188 14.53 -17.52 -11.06
N ALA A 189 14.20 -16.29 -11.46
CA ALA A 189 15.08 -15.15 -11.27
C ALA A 189 15.10 -14.73 -9.79
N ASN A 190 16.25 -14.23 -9.32
CA ASN A 190 16.39 -13.74 -7.94
C ASN A 190 15.49 -12.53 -7.64
N MET A 191 15.12 -11.76 -8.67
CA MET A 191 14.26 -10.58 -8.57
C MET A 191 13.33 -10.52 -9.79
N PRO A 192 12.21 -11.25 -9.79
CA PRO A 192 11.22 -11.14 -10.85
C PRO A 192 10.52 -9.78 -10.76
N VAL A 193 10.55 -9.02 -11.86
CA VAL A 193 10.00 -7.66 -11.92
C VAL A 193 8.69 -7.66 -12.70
N MET A 194 7.67 -7.05 -12.12
CA MET A 194 6.41 -6.79 -12.80
C MET A 194 6.55 -5.57 -13.72
N GLY A 195 6.41 -5.81 -15.02
CA GLY A 195 6.41 -4.76 -16.04
C GLY A 195 5.10 -3.99 -16.14
N GLY A 196 4.99 -3.12 -17.14
CA GLY A 196 3.74 -2.41 -17.43
C GLY A 196 3.45 -1.20 -16.54
N VAL A 197 4.49 -0.54 -16.00
CA VAL A 197 4.40 0.64 -15.11
C VAL A 197 3.33 1.64 -15.57
N ALA A 198 3.30 1.98 -16.87
CA ALA A 198 2.36 2.95 -17.45
C ALA A 198 0.88 2.54 -17.37
N SER A 199 0.56 1.29 -17.04
CA SER A 199 -0.81 0.80 -16.81
C SER A 199 -1.30 1.08 -15.39
N TYR A 200 -0.38 1.26 -14.46
CA TYR A 200 -0.68 1.40 -13.03
C TYR A 200 -0.57 2.84 -12.52
N VAL A 201 0.02 3.76 -13.29
CA VAL A 201 0.10 5.18 -12.89
C VAL A 201 -1.31 5.73 -12.61
N SER A 202 -1.45 6.40 -11.47
CA SER A 202 -2.62 7.19 -11.11
C SER A 202 -2.22 8.66 -10.95
N SER A 203 -3.16 9.58 -11.17
CA SER A 203 -2.86 11.02 -11.08
C SER A 203 -2.73 11.56 -9.65
N ASP A 204 -3.29 10.86 -8.68
CA ASP A 204 -3.28 11.22 -7.25
C ASP A 204 -3.49 9.96 -6.38
N ILE A 205 -3.10 10.04 -5.10
CA ILE A 205 -3.24 8.96 -4.13
C ILE A 205 -4.69 8.47 -3.96
N PHE A 206 -5.71 9.29 -4.24
CA PHE A 206 -7.12 8.89 -4.24
C PHE A 206 -7.76 8.86 -5.63
N ALA A 207 -7.01 9.16 -6.70
CA ALA A 207 -7.54 9.03 -8.05
C ALA A 207 -7.82 7.55 -8.39
N THR A 208 -8.83 7.34 -9.24
CA THR A 208 -9.26 6.00 -9.68
C THR A 208 -9.15 5.90 -11.20
N ASP A 209 -8.09 6.47 -11.74
CA ASP A 209 -7.92 6.80 -13.17
C ASP A 209 -6.80 6.03 -13.87
N CYS A 210 -6.18 5.06 -13.17
CA CYS A 210 -5.20 4.18 -13.79
C CYS A 210 -5.85 3.37 -14.94
N LYS A 211 -5.05 2.94 -15.91
CA LYS A 211 -5.57 2.24 -17.11
C LYS A 211 -6.27 0.92 -16.79
N VAL A 212 -5.97 0.35 -15.63
CA VAL A 212 -6.53 -0.92 -15.17
C VAL A 212 -7.62 -0.74 -14.12
N ALA A 213 -8.10 0.49 -13.89
CA ALA A 213 -9.10 0.77 -12.89
C ALA A 213 -10.39 -0.05 -13.14
N ARG A 214 -10.97 -0.51 -12.04
CA ARG A 214 -12.21 -1.28 -11.94
C ARG A 214 -13.18 -0.67 -10.94
N PHE A 215 -12.71 0.28 -10.14
CA PHE A 215 -13.49 0.94 -9.11
C PHE A 215 -14.66 1.72 -9.69
N GLY A 216 -15.82 1.60 -9.06
CA GLY A 216 -17.05 2.29 -9.47
C GLY A 216 -17.62 1.88 -10.83
N HIS A 217 -17.03 0.90 -11.53
CA HIS A 217 -17.52 0.46 -12.85
C HIS A 217 -18.75 -0.48 -12.78
N ASN A 218 -19.21 -0.85 -11.57
CA ASN A 218 -20.47 -1.56 -11.38
C ASN A 218 -21.52 -0.64 -10.75
N GLY A 219 -22.51 -0.21 -11.54
CA GLY A 219 -23.71 0.51 -11.10
C GLY A 219 -24.70 -0.34 -10.30
N GLY A 220 -24.21 -1.14 -9.35
CA GLY A 220 -25.03 -2.06 -8.56
C GLY A 220 -24.34 -2.44 -7.27
N ILE A 221 -24.44 -1.57 -6.27
CA ILE A 221 -23.97 -1.84 -4.91
C ILE A 221 -24.86 -2.95 -4.32
N SER A 222 -24.38 -4.20 -4.31
CA SER A 222 -24.94 -5.24 -3.46
C SER A 222 -24.28 -5.13 -2.09
N MET A 223 -24.67 -4.14 -1.31
CA MET A 223 -24.35 -4.13 0.10
C MET A 223 -25.04 -5.34 0.73
N VAL A 224 -24.24 -6.25 1.29
CA VAL A 224 -24.72 -7.29 2.19
C VAL A 224 -25.32 -6.59 3.40
N THR A 225 -26.61 -6.26 3.33
CA THR A 225 -27.41 -5.94 4.51
C THR A 225 -27.48 -7.21 5.34
N THR A 226 -26.76 -7.22 6.45
CA THR A 226 -26.93 -8.22 7.50
C THR A 226 -28.38 -8.12 7.97
N ARG A 227 -29.19 -9.14 7.65
CA ARG A 227 -30.50 -9.30 8.30
C ARG A 227 -30.24 -9.67 9.76
N ALA A 228 -30.66 -8.78 10.66
CA ALA A 228 -30.86 -9.13 12.05
C ALA A 228 -32.08 -10.08 12.13
N ASN A 229 -31.85 -11.27 12.66
CA ASN A 229 -32.89 -12.08 13.32
C ASN A 229 -32.41 -12.33 14.75
#